data_AF-A0A535SCC4-F1
#
_entry.id   AF-A0A535SCC4-F1
#
_cell.length_a   1.000
_cell.length_b   1.000
_cell.length_c   1.000
_cell.angle_alpha   90.00
_cell.angle_beta   90.00
_cell.angle_gamma   90.00
#
_symmetry.space_group_name_H-M   'P 1'
#
loop_
_entity.id
_entity.type
_entity.pdbx_description
1 polymer ?
#
loop_
_entity_poly.entity_id
_entity_poly.type
_entity_poly.pdbx_seq_one_letter_code
_entity_poly.pdbx_strand_id
1 'polypeptide(L)'
;LPVVYFVVNNLYGMGLRVEQGSAVSELYRKACAYNMQSWRVDGNDVLAVRDAVRKAAELARDQHEPSLLEAVSYRFRGHSVVDPDRYRDKEEVQHGRDEDPVRAFASRLLAAGVLDEQSLQEIDAQVQREVDEAVKFADESPDPPVEQFMQGLEEYVYAPDTAEQKGN
;
A
#
# COMPACT_ATOMS: atom_id res chain seq x y z
N LEU A 1 -7.58 1.11 21.82
CA LEU A 1 -6.97 0.26 20.76
C LEU A 1 -6.22 1.19 19.80
N PRO A 2 -4.88 1.20 19.80
CA PRO A 2 -4.08 2.09 18.95
C PRO A 2 -3.97 1.52 17.52
N VAL A 3 -5.04 1.61 16.73
CA VAL A 3 -5.10 1.04 15.36
C VAL A 3 -5.55 2.08 14.34
N VAL A 4 -4.84 2.15 13.22
CA VAL A 4 -5.25 2.93 12.05
C VAL A 4 -5.69 1.96 10.97
N TYR A 5 -6.97 1.98 10.61
CA TYR A 5 -7.49 1.26 9.45
C TYR A 5 -7.30 2.14 8.21
N PHE A 6 -6.31 1.81 7.39
CA PHE A 6 -6.03 2.55 6.15
C PHE A 6 -6.61 1.81 4.94
N VAL A 7 -7.56 2.43 4.27
CA VAL A 7 -8.21 1.89 3.07
C VAL A 7 -7.65 2.58 1.85
N VAL A 8 -6.96 1.82 0.99
CA VAL A 8 -6.61 2.27 -0.36
C VAL A 8 -7.78 1.98 -1.28
N ASN A 9 -8.65 2.96 -1.50
CA ASN A 9 -9.79 2.82 -2.39
C ASN A 9 -9.36 3.17 -3.83
N ASN A 10 -9.06 2.15 -4.63
CA ASN A 10 -8.74 2.28 -6.05
C ASN A 10 -9.98 2.14 -6.96
N LEU A 11 -11.18 2.29 -6.39
CA LEU A 11 -12.50 2.16 -7.01
C LEU A 11 -12.96 0.72 -7.34
N TYR A 12 -12.09 -0.30 -7.23
CA TYR A 12 -12.39 -1.66 -7.71
C TYR A 12 -11.94 -2.78 -6.75
N GLY A 13 -12.85 -3.72 -6.48
CA GLY A 13 -12.54 -5.04 -5.93
C GLY A 13 -12.36 -6.06 -7.05
N MET A 14 -11.11 -6.33 -7.45
CA MET A 14 -10.79 -7.03 -8.71
C MET A 14 -11.45 -6.31 -9.90
N GLY A 15 -12.62 -6.79 -10.33
CA GLY A 15 -13.42 -6.23 -11.42
C GLY A 15 -14.75 -5.59 -11.04
N LEU A 16 -15.12 -5.63 -9.74
CA LEU A 16 -16.36 -5.05 -9.24
C LEU A 16 -16.12 -3.62 -8.76
N ARG A 17 -16.87 -2.63 -9.27
CA ARG A 17 -16.77 -1.24 -8.77
C ARG A 17 -17.23 -1.15 -7.32
N VAL A 18 -16.63 -0.24 -6.55
CA VAL A 18 -16.96 -0.05 -5.13
C VAL A 18 -18.45 0.26 -4.89
N GLU A 19 -19.09 0.99 -5.80
CA GLU A 19 -20.52 1.31 -5.74
C GLU A 19 -21.42 0.09 -5.98
N GLN A 20 -20.91 -0.91 -6.69
CA GLN A 20 -21.62 -2.16 -6.92
C GLN A 20 -21.37 -3.18 -5.79
N GLY A 21 -20.19 -3.14 -5.17
CA GLY A 21 -19.81 -4.01 -4.07
C GLY A 21 -20.24 -3.51 -2.69
N SER A 22 -20.68 -2.25 -2.55
CA SER A 22 -21.06 -1.68 -1.27
C SER A 22 -22.20 -0.66 -1.36
N ALA A 23 -23.25 -0.86 -0.55
CA ALA A 23 -24.33 0.11 -0.38
C ALA A 23 -23.86 1.45 0.25
N VAL A 24 -22.74 1.41 0.98
CA VAL A 24 -22.02 2.60 1.46
C VAL A 24 -20.67 2.60 0.76
N SER A 25 -20.61 3.25 -0.41
CA SER A 25 -19.44 3.27 -1.29
C SER A 25 -18.33 4.23 -0.81
N GLU A 26 -18.70 5.27 -0.06
CA GLU A 26 -17.74 6.08 0.70
C GLU A 26 -17.30 5.30 1.96
N LEU A 27 -16.23 4.50 1.83
CA LEU A 27 -15.87 3.48 2.80
C LEU A 27 -15.54 4.06 4.17
N TYR A 28 -15.00 5.29 4.25
CA TYR A 28 -14.75 5.96 5.52
C TYR A 28 -16.01 6.14 6.37
N ARG A 29 -17.20 6.28 5.76
CA ARG A 29 -18.45 6.45 6.50
C ARG A 29 -18.84 5.22 7.30
N LYS A 30 -18.36 4.03 6.93
CA LYS A 30 -18.65 2.77 7.65
C LYS A 30 -18.14 2.79 9.10
N ALA A 31 -17.18 3.65 9.42
CA ALA A 31 -16.67 3.84 10.77
C ALA A 31 -17.74 4.29 11.77
N CYS A 32 -18.83 4.92 11.30
CA CYS A 32 -19.93 5.35 12.18
C CYS A 32 -20.59 4.18 12.93
N ALA A 33 -20.63 2.98 12.33
CA ALA A 33 -21.17 1.78 12.95
C ALA A 33 -20.38 1.34 14.19
N TYR A 34 -19.15 1.83 14.35
CA TYR A 34 -18.23 1.50 15.43
C TYR A 34 -17.94 2.70 16.36
N ASN A 35 -18.65 3.83 16.18
CA ASN A 35 -18.35 5.10 16.85
C ASN A 35 -16.86 5.48 16.72
N MET A 36 -16.28 5.22 15.55
CA MET A 36 -14.87 5.42 15.27
C MET A 36 -14.67 6.66 14.39
N GLN A 37 -13.65 7.47 14.71
CA GLN A 37 -13.30 8.62 13.89
C GLN A 37 -12.87 8.17 12.49
N SER A 38 -13.29 8.90 11.46
CA SER A 38 -12.87 8.62 10.09
C SER A 38 -12.86 9.85 9.20
N TRP A 39 -12.04 9.79 8.15
CA TRP A 39 -12.01 10.80 7.11
C TRP A 39 -11.49 10.21 5.80
N ARG A 40 -11.75 10.93 4.71
CA ARG A 40 -11.27 10.62 3.37
C ARG A 40 -10.24 11.65 2.93
N VAL A 41 -9.23 11.20 2.19
CA VAL A 41 -8.26 12.05 1.51
C VAL A 41 -8.15 11.71 0.03
N ASP A 42 -7.69 12.68 -0.73
CA ASP A 42 -7.12 12.43 -2.05
C ASP A 42 -5.86 11.59 -1.88
N GLY A 43 -5.90 10.35 -2.39
CA GLY A 43 -4.79 9.41 -2.35
C GLY A 43 -3.70 9.72 -3.36
N ASN A 44 -3.95 10.61 -4.32
CA ASN A 44 -2.96 11.07 -5.29
C ASN A 44 -2.19 12.33 -4.82
N ASP A 45 -2.59 12.97 -3.71
CA ASP A 45 -1.78 14.01 -3.05
C ASP A 45 -1.00 13.42 -1.86
N VAL A 46 0.30 13.18 -2.08
CA VAL A 46 1.21 12.63 -1.06
C VAL A 46 1.27 13.48 0.22
N LEU A 47 1.12 14.81 0.14
CA LEU A 47 1.12 15.67 1.32
C LEU A 47 -0.19 15.55 2.08
N ALA A 48 -1.33 15.46 1.38
CA ALA A 48 -2.63 15.22 2.01
C ALA A 48 -2.66 13.86 2.72
N VAL A 49 -2.13 12.81 2.09
CA VAL A 49 -1.99 11.48 2.70
C VAL A 49 -1.06 11.54 3.92
N ARG A 50 0.11 12.19 3.81
CA ARG A 50 1.04 12.35 4.94
C ARG A 50 0.37 13.01 6.15
N ASP A 51 -0.32 14.12 5.93
CA ASP A 51 -0.92 14.90 7.02
C ASP A 51 -2.09 14.13 7.66
N ALA A 52 -2.88 13.42 6.87
CA ALA A 52 -3.93 12.53 7.36
C ALA A 52 -3.38 11.35 8.16
N VAL A 53 -2.33 10.67 7.67
CA VAL A 53 -1.69 9.56 8.39
C VAL A 53 -1.07 10.06 9.70
N ARG A 54 -0.45 11.25 9.69
CA ARG A 54 0.10 11.87 10.90
C ARG A 54 -0.99 12.05 11.96
N LYS A 55 -2.12 12.65 11.60
CA LYS A 55 -3.28 12.81 12.50
C LYS A 55 -3.81 11.48 13.02
N ALA A 56 -3.99 10.48 12.16
CA ALA A 56 -4.46 9.14 12.57
C ALA A 56 -3.48 8.47 13.54
N ALA A 57 -2.18 8.62 13.30
CA ALA A 57 -1.15 8.03 14.13
C ALA A 57 -1.04 8.73 15.50
N GLU A 58 -1.27 10.04 15.57
CA GLU A 58 -1.39 10.79 16.83
C GLU A 58 -2.59 10.32 17.66
N LEU A 59 -3.78 10.16 17.04
CA LEU A 59 -4.96 9.59 17.71
C LEU A 59 -4.68 8.18 18.27
N ALA A 60 -4.07 7.32 17.45
CA ALA A 60 -3.76 5.96 17.86
C ALA A 60 -2.75 5.93 19.00
N ARG A 61 -1.64 6.69 18.93
CA ARG A 61 -0.56 6.64 19.92
C ARG A 61 -0.91 7.36 21.23
N ASP A 62 -1.43 8.57 21.13
CA ASP A 62 -1.56 9.45 22.28
C ASP A 62 -2.91 9.25 22.98
N GLN A 63 -3.97 9.03 22.19
CA GLN A 63 -5.33 8.91 22.69
C GLN A 63 -5.81 7.45 22.76
N HIS A 64 -5.04 6.51 22.21
CA HIS A 64 -5.40 5.09 22.16
C HIS A 64 -6.73 4.83 21.44
N GLU A 65 -7.10 5.73 20.52
CA GLU A 65 -8.34 5.67 19.76
C GLU A 65 -8.09 5.09 18.36
N PRO A 66 -8.93 4.16 17.90
CA PRO A 66 -8.84 3.68 16.53
C PRO A 66 -9.41 4.73 15.56
N SER A 67 -8.95 4.70 14.31
CA SER A 67 -9.49 5.55 13.24
C SER A 67 -9.51 4.83 11.90
N LEU A 68 -10.38 5.27 10.99
CA LEU A 68 -10.42 4.81 9.60
C LEU A 68 -10.09 5.95 8.64
N LEU A 69 -9.03 5.77 7.86
CA LEU A 69 -8.60 6.69 6.81
C LEU A 69 -8.82 6.04 5.44
N GLU A 70 -9.64 6.66 4.60
CA GLU A 70 -9.79 6.26 3.20
C GLU A 70 -8.99 7.17 2.29
N ALA A 71 -8.01 6.62 1.57
CA ALA A 71 -7.29 7.31 0.50
C ALA A 71 -7.85 6.84 -0.85
N VAL A 72 -8.47 7.76 -1.59
CA VAL A 72 -9.02 7.46 -2.92
C VAL A 72 -7.94 7.68 -3.97
N SER A 73 -7.60 6.64 -4.72
CA SER A 73 -6.58 6.67 -5.77
C SER A 73 -7.04 5.81 -6.96
N TYR A 74 -6.14 5.49 -7.88
CA TYR A 74 -6.49 4.71 -9.07
C TYR A 74 -5.42 3.67 -9.40
N ARG A 75 -5.85 2.46 -9.80
CA ARG A 75 -4.95 1.35 -10.18
C ARG A 75 -4.73 1.35 -11.69
N PHE A 76 -3.52 1.66 -12.16
CA PHE A 76 -3.25 1.83 -13.60
C PHE A 76 -3.26 0.53 -14.44
N ARG A 77 -2.97 -0.61 -13.81
CA ARG A 77 -2.93 -1.94 -14.46
C ARG A 77 -4.12 -2.78 -14.02
N GLY A 78 -4.32 -3.94 -14.67
CA GLY A 78 -5.30 -4.94 -14.23
C GLY A 78 -5.06 -5.39 -12.78
N HIS A 79 -5.98 -6.18 -12.22
CA HIS A 79 -5.92 -6.61 -10.82
C HIS A 79 -4.65 -7.43 -10.51
N SER A 80 -4.17 -8.18 -11.49
CA SER A 80 -2.95 -8.96 -11.42
C SER A 80 -2.26 -8.99 -12.79
N VAL A 81 -1.07 -9.61 -12.86
CA VAL A 81 -0.30 -9.77 -14.10
C VAL A 81 -1.10 -10.51 -15.19
N VAL A 82 -2.04 -11.38 -14.80
CA VAL A 82 -2.85 -12.19 -15.72
C VAL A 82 -4.24 -11.63 -15.98
N ASP A 83 -4.62 -10.52 -15.33
CA ASP A 83 -5.94 -9.91 -15.51
C ASP A 83 -5.96 -9.07 -16.81
N PRO A 84 -6.79 -9.45 -17.81
CA PRO A 84 -6.88 -8.73 -19.08
C PRO A 84 -7.64 -7.39 -18.99
N ASP A 85 -8.21 -7.05 -17.83
CA ASP A 85 -8.84 -5.75 -17.58
C ASP A 85 -10.01 -5.41 -18.52
N ARG A 86 -10.99 -6.31 -18.62
CA ARG A 86 -12.14 -6.18 -19.54
C ARG A 86 -13.33 -5.41 -18.98
N TYR A 87 -13.23 -4.89 -17.77
CA TYR A 87 -14.35 -4.33 -17.00
C TYR A 87 -14.23 -2.83 -16.74
N ARG A 88 -13.16 -2.18 -17.24
CA ARG A 88 -12.94 -0.74 -17.08
C ARG A 88 -12.92 -0.05 -18.43
N ASP A 89 -13.40 1.19 -18.42
CA ASP A 89 -13.32 2.02 -19.60
C ASP A 89 -11.87 2.52 -19.81
N LYS A 90 -11.46 2.60 -21.08
CA LYS A 90 -10.08 3.01 -21.41
C LYS A 90 -9.83 4.49 -21.11
N GLU A 91 -10.84 5.34 -21.26
CA GLU A 91 -10.75 6.78 -20.96
C GLU A 91 -10.62 6.98 -19.45
N GLU A 92 -11.35 6.22 -18.63
CA GLU A 92 -11.21 6.23 -17.17
C GLU A 92 -9.77 5.83 -16.76
N VAL A 93 -9.23 4.76 -17.36
CA VAL A 93 -7.85 4.34 -17.09
C VAL A 93 -6.83 5.40 -17.50
N GLN A 94 -7.05 6.06 -18.64
CA GLN A 94 -6.16 7.12 -19.10
C GLN A 94 -6.22 8.33 -18.17
N HIS A 95 -7.41 8.76 -17.77
CA HIS A 95 -7.59 9.86 -16.82
C HIS A 95 -6.85 9.58 -15.51
N GLY A 96 -6.98 8.37 -14.95
CA GLY A 96 -6.24 7.98 -13.75
C GLY A 96 -4.71 8.03 -13.94
N ARG A 97 -4.20 7.74 -15.15
CA ARG A 97 -2.76 7.86 -15.46
C ARG A 97 -2.31 9.32 -15.61
N ASP A 98 -3.18 10.19 -16.10
CA ASP A 98 -2.88 11.61 -16.22
C ASP A 98 -2.77 12.26 -14.81
N GLU A 99 -3.45 11.68 -13.82
CA GLU A 99 -3.38 12.05 -12.40
C GLU A 99 -2.30 11.30 -11.60
N ASP A 100 -1.26 10.77 -12.27
CA ASP A 100 -0.19 10.02 -11.60
C ASP A 100 0.46 10.85 -10.46
N PRO A 101 0.37 10.39 -9.20
CA PRO A 101 0.86 11.14 -8.04
C PRO A 101 2.37 11.35 -8.04
N VAL A 102 3.13 10.43 -8.64
CA VAL A 102 4.60 10.54 -8.72
C VAL A 102 4.96 11.70 -9.64
N ARG A 103 4.34 11.76 -10.83
CA ARG A 103 4.55 12.83 -11.80
C ARG A 103 4.08 14.17 -11.25
N ALA A 104 2.88 14.21 -10.68
CA ALA A 104 2.30 15.42 -10.11
C ALA A 104 3.19 15.98 -8.98
N PHE A 105 3.69 15.14 -8.09
CA PHE A 105 4.56 15.58 -7.00
C PHE A 105 5.95 16.01 -7.49
N ALA A 106 6.54 15.30 -8.46
CA ALA A 106 7.80 15.71 -9.09
C ALA A 106 7.68 17.11 -9.71
N SER A 107 6.61 17.38 -10.46
CA SER A 107 6.34 18.71 -11.02
C SER A 107 6.20 19.79 -9.93
N ARG A 108 5.55 19.47 -8.80
CA ARG A 108 5.44 20.40 -7.66
C ARG A 108 6.80 20.71 -7.04
N LEU A 109 7.68 19.72 -6.90
CA LEU A 109 9.03 19.90 -6.34
C LEU A 109 9.94 20.71 -7.26
N LEU A 110 9.88 20.48 -8.57
CA LEU A 110 10.58 21.29 -9.57
C LEU A 110 10.10 22.75 -9.54
N ALA A 111 8.78 22.97 -9.56
CA ALA A 111 8.20 24.32 -9.49
C ALA A 111 8.56 25.05 -8.19
N ALA A 112 8.72 24.33 -7.09
CA ALA A 112 9.14 24.87 -5.80
C ALA A 112 10.66 25.08 -5.68
N GLY A 113 11.45 24.65 -6.66
CA GLY A 113 12.92 24.70 -6.61
C GLY A 113 13.55 23.77 -5.56
N VAL A 114 12.79 22.77 -5.09
CA VAL A 114 13.29 21.75 -4.14
C VAL A 114 14.12 20.70 -4.87
N LEU A 115 13.76 20.42 -6.12
CA LEU A 115 14.52 19.57 -7.04
C LEU A 115 14.83 20.36 -8.31
N ASP A 116 15.87 19.94 -9.01
CA ASP A 116 16.12 20.29 -10.41
C ASP A 116 16.01 19.03 -11.31
N GLU A 117 16.08 19.22 -12.62
CA GLU A 117 15.96 18.12 -13.59
C GLU A 117 17.07 17.09 -13.43
N GLN A 118 18.28 17.53 -13.07
CA GLN A 118 19.41 16.63 -12.86
C GLN A 118 19.16 15.72 -11.64
N SER A 119 18.74 16.30 -10.51
CA SER A 119 18.40 15.57 -9.29
C SER A 119 17.30 14.54 -9.54
N LEU A 120 16.28 14.89 -10.34
CA LEU A 120 15.21 13.97 -10.69
C LEU A 120 15.73 12.77 -11.50
N GLN A 121 16.59 13.01 -12.50
CA GLN A 121 17.23 11.94 -13.28
C GLN A 121 18.16 11.07 -12.43
N GLU A 122 18.87 11.66 -11.47
CA GLU A 122 19.75 10.93 -10.55
C GLU A 122 18.93 10.00 -9.64
N ILE A 123 17.78 10.46 -9.14
CA ILE A 123 16.84 9.63 -8.35
C ILE A 123 16.33 8.46 -9.20
N ASP A 124 15.86 8.71 -10.42
CA ASP A 124 15.37 7.65 -11.31
C ASP A 124 16.46 6.61 -11.60
N ALA A 125 17.68 7.06 -11.89
CA ALA A 125 18.81 6.18 -12.14
C ALA A 125 19.23 5.38 -10.90
N GLN A 126 19.13 5.97 -9.70
CA GLN A 126 19.37 5.28 -8.45
C GLN A 126 18.35 4.18 -8.22
N VAL A 127 17.05 4.50 -8.33
CA VAL A 127 15.97 3.53 -8.14
C VAL A 127 16.08 2.38 -9.13
N GLN A 128 16.43 2.66 -10.40
CA GLN A 128 16.63 1.61 -11.40
C GLN A 128 17.77 0.66 -11.00
N ARG A 129 18.91 1.18 -10.53
CA ARG A 129 20.02 0.35 -10.05
C ARG A 129 19.61 -0.52 -8.86
N GLU A 130 18.91 0.05 -7.88
CA GLU A 130 18.44 -0.70 -6.71
C GLU A 130 17.50 -1.85 -7.11
N VAL A 131 16.60 -1.62 -8.07
CA VAL A 131 15.70 -2.65 -8.60
C VAL A 131 16.47 -3.72 -9.36
N ASP A 132 17.42 -3.34 -10.23
CA ASP A 132 18.22 -4.28 -11.01
C ASP A 132 19.09 -5.17 -10.10
N GLU A 133 19.67 -4.59 -9.05
CA GLU A 133 20.43 -5.32 -8.03
C GLU A 133 19.54 -6.30 -7.25
N ALA A 134 18.32 -5.89 -6.88
CA ALA A 134 17.36 -6.76 -6.18
C ALA A 134 16.90 -7.93 -7.07
N VAL A 135 16.64 -7.69 -8.35
CA VAL A 135 16.28 -8.74 -9.32
C VAL A 135 17.44 -9.71 -9.50
N LYS A 136 18.67 -9.20 -9.70
CA LYS A 136 19.85 -10.03 -9.83
C LYS A 136 20.08 -10.90 -8.58
N PHE A 137 19.95 -10.31 -7.40
CA PHE A 137 20.05 -11.05 -6.14
C PHE A 137 19.02 -12.17 -6.05
N ALA A 138 17.77 -11.91 -6.46
CA ALA A 138 16.70 -12.92 -6.47
C ALA A 138 17.00 -14.05 -7.47
N ASP A 139 17.47 -13.74 -8.68
CA ASP A 139 17.77 -14.72 -9.73
C ASP A 139 19.02 -15.57 -9.41
N GLU A 140 20.02 -14.98 -8.74
CA GLU A 140 21.26 -15.66 -8.34
C GLU A 140 21.12 -16.41 -7.00
N SER A 141 20.05 -16.16 -6.24
CA SER A 141 19.79 -16.87 -4.99
C SER A 141 19.46 -18.33 -5.27
N PRO A 142 20.09 -19.29 -4.57
CA PRO A 142 19.77 -20.69 -4.75
C PRO A 142 18.33 -20.96 -4.31
N ASP A 143 17.66 -21.89 -4.99
CA ASP A 143 16.41 -22.43 -4.51
C ASP A 143 16.57 -22.98 -3.08
N PRO A 144 15.57 -22.81 -2.20
CA PRO A 144 15.64 -23.38 -0.87
C PRO A 144 15.72 -24.91 -0.97
N PRO A 145 16.68 -25.57 -0.28
CA PRO A 145 16.79 -27.02 -0.32
C PRO A 145 15.54 -27.69 0.26
N VAL A 146 15.19 -28.87 -0.28
CA VAL A 146 13.98 -29.61 0.13
C VAL A 146 14.02 -29.98 1.62
N GLU A 147 15.21 -30.20 2.18
CA GLU A 147 15.41 -30.46 3.60
C GLU A 147 14.99 -29.26 4.47
N GLN A 148 15.23 -28.04 3.99
CA GLN A 148 14.82 -26.81 4.66
C GLN A 148 13.31 -26.58 4.57
N PHE A 149 12.63 -27.16 3.56
CA PHE A 149 11.17 -27.16 3.53
C PHE A 149 10.60 -27.96 4.72
N MET A 150 11.12 -29.17 4.98
CA MET A 150 10.63 -30.00 6.10
C MET A 150 11.03 -29.43 7.47
N GLN A 151 12.27 -28.93 7.61
CA GLN A 151 12.71 -28.25 8.84
C GLN A 151 11.95 -26.94 9.08
N GLY A 152 11.68 -26.18 8.02
CA GLY A 152 10.91 -24.95 8.10
C GLY A 152 9.44 -25.19 8.47
N LEU A 153 8.85 -26.33 8.09
CA LEU A 153 7.53 -26.69 8.58
C LEU A 153 7.53 -26.89 10.10
N GLU A 154 8.54 -27.51 10.67
CA GLU A 154 8.59 -27.68 12.13
C GLU A 154 8.87 -26.36 12.84
N GLU A 155 9.87 -25.60 12.36
CA GLU A 155 10.34 -24.36 12.99
C GLU A 155 9.35 -23.19 12.88
N TYR A 156 8.68 -23.03 11.73
CA TYR A 156 7.81 -21.88 11.46
C TYR A 156 6.32 -22.18 11.63
N VAL A 157 5.91 -23.45 11.73
CA VAL A 157 4.50 -23.83 11.99
C VAL A 157 4.26 -24.12 13.47
N TYR A 158 5.24 -24.71 14.15
CA TYR A 158 5.11 -25.07 15.56
C TYR A 158 6.07 -24.27 16.42
N ALA A 159 5.65 -23.95 17.64
CA ALA A 159 6.61 -23.53 18.65
C ALA A 159 7.51 -24.74 18.98
N PRO A 160 8.82 -24.55 19.17
CA PRO A 160 9.71 -25.63 19.55
C PRO A 160 9.22 -26.29 20.84
N ASP A 161 9.36 -27.61 20.92
CA ASP A 161 8.85 -28.41 22.02
C ASP A 161 9.60 -28.07 23.32
N THR A 162 8.95 -27.36 24.25
CA THR A 162 9.56 -26.86 25.50
C THR A 162 9.82 -27.95 26.57
N ALA A 163 9.94 -29.22 26.18
CA ALA A 163 10.01 -30.36 27.11
C ALA A 163 11.34 -30.54 27.88
N GLU A 164 12.22 -29.53 27.93
CA GLU A 164 13.41 -29.50 28.77
C GLU A 164 13.50 -28.26 29.67
N GLN A 165 12.44 -27.92 30.39
CA GLN A 165 12.54 -27.08 31.60
C GLN A 165 11.61 -27.57 32.71
N LYS A 166 12.05 -28.63 33.40
CA LYS A 166 11.79 -28.91 34.84
C LYS A 166 12.50 -30.20 35.25
N GLY A 167 13.84 -30.15 35.24
CA GLY A 167 14.64 -30.96 36.15
C GLY A 167 14.57 -30.30 37.53
N ASN A 168 14.00 -31.02 38.48
CA ASN A 168 13.91 -30.67 39.91
C ASN A 168 15.27 -30.85 40.59
#